data_AF-A0A925UX30-F1
#
_entry.id   AF-A0A925UX30-F1
#
_cell.length_a   1.000
_cell.length_b   1.000
_cell.length_c   1.000
_cell.angle_alpha   90.00
_cell.angle_beta   90.00
_cell.angle_gamma   90.00
#
_symmetry.space_group_name_H-M   'P 1'
#
loop_
_entity.id
_entity.type
_entity.pdbx_description
1 polymer ?
#
loop_
_entity_poly.entity_id
_entity_poly.type
_entity_poly.pdbx_seq_one_letter_code
_entity_poly.pdbx_strand_id
1 'polypeptide(L)'
;MPRVTEYVMAHRRTTFALLFLCLSVLSWAEDVTLRFTVWDGDESLKILRALCRDFEKENPGIKVKLENFSDYNLYHQKMLVQYAGNTAPDVAMMDMGHFQALANRKAILPLNDFFAKTPGFDIKEFYKPIVDAHSLNGVCYVLPRDIAPQGLIYYNKKIFMEKGIPFPDGSWTWDFQVRPELKEKDFLWVMQQLTEKGADGKVKRYGFVAGWPGQMVDTLMWSYGLDPVDDYAHPTKLFYNLPDMIKVYEFYMDLALKKKWIPSNQEVSSVLQSTTQQLFVQEKVAMFQNGIWEVPNMRKMLKPGSKGFFEWDIALYPACARDVTGKPRRAFPTGGSGYSIFSTTPHPEEAWKLVKFMSGPAGMTAMAKAGIAQPAIRKLALTPDVWLPGPNTPLEQMYPANRKATDEAVPFVKFDVTAEYWPEVTSLINGRRDSVYNGLMTPKEALTKATNEGQLRMDQLLREENLPPFPWPLGIAGAVIIIGLALAAIYWPERKVKYTSRQKKESRAAYKFLSPWLIGFTVFVLGPMVLSLLMSTMNWDMIREAQWRGGGNFREAFTEDPRFWTSLRVTTTFALVGTPIGILFALLLALLLNQKVRG
;
A
#
# COMPACT_ATOMS: atom_id res chain seq x y z
N MET A 1 -51.03 73.14 -13.54
CA MET A 1 -51.57 71.85 -14.04
C MET A 1 -50.92 71.56 -15.39
N PRO A 2 -50.52 70.32 -15.73
CA PRO A 2 -49.89 69.24 -14.94
C PRO A 2 -48.52 68.83 -15.59
N ARG A 3 -47.41 68.51 -14.91
CA ARG A 3 -47.15 67.49 -13.86
C ARG A 3 -47.76 66.11 -14.15
N VAL A 4 -47.30 65.39 -15.18
CA VAL A 4 -47.40 63.91 -15.21
C VAL A 4 -46.24 63.21 -15.96
N THR A 5 -45.55 63.84 -16.92
CA THR A 5 -44.79 63.05 -17.91
C THR A 5 -43.36 62.64 -17.54
N GLU A 6 -42.69 63.29 -16.58
CA GLU A 6 -41.28 62.96 -16.27
C GLU A 6 -41.11 61.91 -15.16
N TYR A 7 -42.09 61.71 -14.29
CA TYR A 7 -41.98 60.73 -13.19
C TYR A 7 -42.16 59.27 -13.66
N VAL A 8 -42.83 59.03 -14.79
CA VAL A 8 -43.12 57.68 -15.29
C VAL A 8 -41.93 57.09 -16.08
N MET A 9 -41.06 57.91 -16.68
CA MET A 9 -39.87 57.43 -17.38
C MET A 9 -38.68 57.16 -16.45
N ALA A 10 -38.54 57.92 -15.35
CA ALA A 10 -37.47 57.70 -14.38
C ALA A 10 -37.68 56.42 -13.55
N HIS A 11 -38.94 56.08 -13.21
CA HIS A 11 -39.27 54.83 -12.51
C HIS A 11 -39.16 53.60 -13.41
N ARG A 12 -39.54 53.66 -14.71
CA ARG A 12 -39.35 52.50 -15.60
C ARG A 12 -37.88 52.11 -15.79
N ARG A 13 -36.95 53.08 -15.80
CA ARG A 13 -35.50 52.79 -15.91
C ARG A 13 -34.89 52.28 -14.61
N THR A 14 -35.34 52.74 -13.46
CA THR A 14 -34.85 52.24 -12.16
C THR A 14 -35.45 50.89 -11.77
N THR A 15 -36.72 50.60 -12.12
CA THR A 15 -37.31 49.27 -11.90
C THR A 15 -36.72 48.22 -12.86
N PHE A 16 -36.40 48.58 -14.12
CA PHE A 16 -35.67 47.66 -15.02
C PHE A 16 -34.21 47.45 -14.60
N ALA A 17 -33.52 48.48 -14.08
CA ALA A 17 -32.15 48.34 -13.58
C ALA A 17 -32.08 47.52 -12.28
N LEU A 18 -33.09 47.62 -11.39
CA LEU A 18 -33.20 46.79 -10.19
C LEU A 18 -33.65 45.35 -10.51
N LEU A 19 -34.50 45.14 -11.51
CA LEU A 19 -34.80 43.78 -12.01
C LEU A 19 -33.60 43.15 -12.73
N PHE A 20 -32.78 43.93 -13.44
CA PHE A 20 -31.52 43.43 -14.02
C PHE A 20 -30.46 43.15 -12.95
N LEU A 21 -30.35 43.97 -11.90
CA LEU A 21 -29.44 43.70 -10.78
C LEU A 21 -29.90 42.52 -9.89
N CYS A 22 -31.21 42.28 -9.77
CA CYS A 22 -31.73 41.11 -9.07
C CYS A 22 -31.73 39.84 -9.95
N LEU A 23 -31.71 39.96 -11.28
CA LEU A 23 -31.52 38.83 -12.20
C LEU A 23 -30.04 38.52 -12.49
N SER A 24 -29.11 39.42 -12.17
CA SER A 24 -27.66 39.19 -12.30
C SER A 24 -27.01 38.56 -11.06
N VAL A 25 -27.79 38.23 -10.03
CA VAL A 25 -27.40 37.29 -8.97
C VAL A 25 -28.08 35.94 -9.23
N LEU A 26 -28.08 35.50 -10.48
CA LEU A 26 -27.83 34.08 -10.71
C LEU A 26 -26.43 33.86 -10.16
N SER A 27 -26.33 33.35 -8.93
CA SER A 27 -25.09 32.76 -8.46
C SER A 27 -24.69 31.75 -9.52
N TRP A 28 -23.74 32.10 -10.38
CA TRP A 28 -22.95 31.09 -11.06
C TRP A 28 -22.26 30.38 -9.90
N ALA A 29 -22.85 29.29 -9.44
CA ALA A 29 -22.18 28.39 -8.52
C ALA A 29 -20.86 28.07 -9.21
N GLU A 30 -19.76 28.55 -8.64
CA GLU A 30 -18.44 28.36 -9.19
C GLU A 30 -18.24 26.84 -9.36
N ASP A 31 -17.84 26.39 -10.55
CA ASP A 31 -17.68 24.97 -10.84
C ASP A 31 -16.73 24.35 -9.79
N VAL A 32 -17.27 23.44 -8.98
CA VAL A 32 -16.49 22.72 -7.96
C VAL A 32 -15.59 21.73 -8.66
N THR A 33 -14.28 21.81 -8.48
CA THR A 33 -13.33 20.82 -9.03
C THR A 33 -12.78 19.93 -7.92
N LEU A 34 -13.20 18.66 -7.92
CA LEU A 34 -12.70 17.65 -6.99
C LEU A 34 -11.43 16.99 -7.54
N ARG A 35 -10.37 16.93 -6.74
CA ARG A 35 -9.19 16.10 -7.00
C ARG A 35 -9.44 14.68 -6.53
N PHE A 36 -9.27 13.74 -7.45
CA PHE A 36 -9.49 12.32 -7.21
C PHE A 36 -8.24 11.51 -7.56
N THR A 37 -7.64 10.83 -6.57
CA THR A 37 -6.40 10.07 -6.77
C THR A 37 -6.62 8.56 -6.72
N VAL A 38 -5.94 7.82 -7.60
CA VAL A 38 -5.97 6.35 -7.65
C VAL A 38 -4.59 5.75 -7.98
N TRP A 39 -4.36 4.48 -7.63
CA TRP A 39 -3.19 3.71 -8.08
C TRP A 39 -3.52 2.67 -9.16
N ASP A 40 -4.77 2.64 -9.63
CA ASP A 40 -5.26 1.74 -10.68
C ASP A 40 -4.37 1.78 -11.94
N GLY A 41 -4.18 0.62 -12.58
CA GLY A 41 -3.42 0.49 -13.83
C GLY A 41 -4.18 1.01 -15.06
N ASP A 42 -3.52 1.00 -16.22
CA ASP A 42 -4.02 1.65 -17.45
C ASP A 42 -5.43 1.22 -17.90
N GLU A 43 -5.79 -0.06 -17.78
CA GLU A 43 -7.13 -0.52 -18.17
C GLU A 43 -8.22 -0.02 -17.22
N SER A 44 -7.98 -0.10 -15.92
CA SER A 44 -8.85 0.49 -14.89
C SER A 44 -8.99 2.00 -15.08
N LEU A 45 -7.91 2.71 -15.44
CA LEU A 45 -7.95 4.17 -15.65
C LEU A 45 -8.84 4.58 -16.81
N LYS A 46 -8.93 3.80 -17.90
CA LYS A 46 -9.87 4.09 -18.99
C LYS A 46 -11.32 4.06 -18.50
N ILE A 47 -11.63 3.07 -17.66
CA ILE A 47 -12.96 2.91 -17.05
C ILE A 47 -13.24 4.07 -16.09
N LEU A 48 -12.30 4.38 -15.20
CA LEU A 48 -12.45 5.49 -14.24
C LEU A 48 -12.62 6.84 -14.93
N ARG A 49 -11.90 7.12 -16.02
CA ARG A 49 -12.10 8.35 -16.81
C ARG A 49 -13.49 8.42 -17.43
N ALA A 50 -14.05 7.29 -17.86
CA ALA A 50 -15.43 7.23 -18.36
C ALA A 50 -16.43 7.49 -17.23
N LEU A 51 -16.25 6.84 -16.08
CA LEU A 51 -17.07 7.04 -14.89
C LEU A 51 -17.01 8.50 -14.40
N CYS A 52 -15.84 9.15 -14.43
CA CYS A 52 -15.73 10.57 -14.10
C CYS A 52 -16.59 11.42 -15.04
N ARG A 53 -16.54 11.18 -16.36
CA ARG A 53 -17.39 11.91 -17.32
C ARG A 53 -18.87 11.68 -17.10
N ASP A 54 -19.28 10.46 -16.73
CA ASP A 54 -20.68 10.16 -16.46
C ASP A 54 -21.15 10.80 -15.16
N PHE A 55 -20.32 10.78 -14.12
CA PHE A 55 -20.54 11.52 -12.89
C PHE A 55 -20.71 13.03 -13.13
N GLU A 56 -19.84 13.64 -13.92
CA GLU A 56 -19.90 15.08 -14.27
C GLU A 56 -21.16 15.45 -15.05
N LYS A 57 -21.69 14.53 -15.87
CA LYS A 57 -22.98 14.73 -16.57
C LYS A 57 -24.16 14.67 -15.60
N GLU A 58 -24.13 13.76 -14.64
CA GLU A 58 -25.17 13.59 -13.62
C GLU A 58 -25.14 14.69 -12.55
N ASN A 59 -24.00 15.36 -12.40
CA ASN A 59 -23.78 16.40 -11.40
C ASN A 59 -23.25 17.69 -12.07
N PRO A 60 -24.10 18.44 -12.80
CA PRO A 60 -23.71 19.73 -13.37
C PRO A 60 -23.15 20.66 -12.28
N GLY A 61 -22.04 21.33 -12.59
CA GLY A 61 -21.33 22.18 -11.62
C GLY A 61 -20.25 21.47 -10.80
N ILE A 62 -20.07 20.14 -10.96
CA ILE A 62 -18.96 19.39 -10.35
C ILE A 62 -18.06 18.82 -11.45
N LYS A 63 -16.76 19.06 -11.35
CA LYS A 63 -15.68 18.53 -12.19
C LYS A 63 -14.79 17.59 -11.40
N VAL A 64 -14.24 16.58 -12.06
CA VAL A 64 -13.36 15.58 -11.41
C VAL A 64 -12.00 15.56 -12.12
N LYS A 65 -10.97 15.99 -11.39
CA LYS A 65 -9.58 15.87 -11.83
C LYS A 65 -9.01 14.55 -11.32
N LEU A 66 -9.07 13.52 -12.18
CA LEU A 66 -8.49 12.21 -11.90
C LEU A 66 -6.95 12.24 -12.05
N GLU A 67 -6.25 11.90 -10.98
CA GLU A 67 -4.79 11.80 -10.90
C GLU A 67 -4.38 10.34 -10.60
N ASN A 68 -3.33 9.85 -11.25
CA ASN A 68 -2.85 8.48 -11.07
C ASN A 68 -1.41 8.46 -10.56
N PHE A 69 -1.17 7.65 -9.53
CA PHE A 69 0.18 7.27 -9.11
C PHE A 69 0.27 5.74 -9.09
N SER A 70 0.77 5.16 -10.18
CA SER A 70 0.74 3.71 -10.44
C SER A 70 1.67 2.87 -9.56
N ASP A 71 2.63 3.50 -8.86
CA ASP A 71 3.46 2.81 -7.88
C ASP A 71 2.74 2.80 -6.52
N TYR A 72 2.38 1.61 -6.06
CA TYR A 72 1.59 1.38 -4.87
C TYR A 72 2.25 1.93 -3.59
N ASN A 73 3.55 1.66 -3.39
CA ASN A 73 4.26 2.13 -2.20
C ASN A 73 4.41 3.66 -2.21
N LEU A 74 4.75 4.22 -3.37
CA LEU A 74 4.88 5.65 -3.55
C LEU A 74 3.53 6.37 -3.43
N TYR A 75 2.43 5.73 -3.85
CA TYR A 75 1.08 6.29 -3.72
C TYR A 75 0.76 6.61 -2.26
N HIS A 76 0.91 5.63 -1.36
CA HIS A 76 0.59 5.82 0.05
C HIS A 76 1.52 6.82 0.75
N GLN A 77 2.82 6.79 0.41
CA GLN A 77 3.77 7.81 0.88
C GLN A 77 3.37 9.22 0.41
N LYS A 78 2.95 9.37 -0.86
CA LYS A 78 2.49 10.65 -1.39
C LYS A 78 1.24 11.16 -0.70
N MET A 79 0.29 10.30 -0.36
CA MET A 79 -0.93 10.72 0.36
C MET A 79 -0.59 11.33 1.72
N LEU A 80 0.30 10.69 2.48
CA LEU A 80 0.80 11.23 3.75
C LEU A 80 1.52 12.57 3.58
N VAL A 81 2.42 12.67 2.60
CA VAL A 81 3.17 13.91 2.32
C VAL A 81 2.25 15.05 1.86
N GLN A 82 1.30 14.77 0.98
CA GLN A 82 0.34 15.78 0.51
C GLN A 82 -0.54 16.29 1.65
N TYR A 83 -0.96 15.42 2.56
CA TYR A 83 -1.69 15.84 3.77
C TYR A 83 -0.83 16.73 4.66
N ALA A 84 0.41 16.33 4.97
CA ALA A 84 1.35 17.13 5.76
C ALA A 84 1.63 18.51 5.13
N GLY A 85 1.68 18.56 3.80
CA GLY A 85 1.86 19.79 3.03
C GLY A 85 0.58 20.59 2.77
N ASN A 86 -0.56 20.22 3.37
CA ASN A 86 -1.87 20.86 3.16
C ASN A 86 -2.29 20.94 1.68
N THR A 87 -1.97 19.90 0.92
CA THR A 87 -2.25 19.76 -0.53
C THR A 87 -2.89 18.40 -0.86
N ALA A 88 -3.53 17.76 0.13
CA ALA A 88 -4.22 16.49 -0.05
C ALA A 88 -5.30 16.58 -1.14
N PRO A 89 -5.61 15.46 -1.84
CA PRO A 89 -6.75 15.40 -2.74
C PRO A 89 -8.06 15.44 -1.96
N ASP A 90 -9.19 15.67 -2.63
CA ASP A 90 -10.52 15.60 -1.99
C ASP A 90 -10.93 14.15 -1.73
N VAL A 91 -10.74 13.31 -2.75
CA VAL A 91 -11.06 11.88 -2.71
C VAL A 91 -9.82 11.08 -3.08
N ALA A 92 -9.53 10.02 -2.34
CA ALA A 92 -8.42 9.14 -2.62
C ALA A 92 -8.84 7.68 -2.49
N MET A 93 -8.30 6.86 -3.39
CA MET A 93 -8.32 5.41 -3.23
C MET A 93 -7.52 5.03 -1.98
N MET A 94 -8.05 4.10 -1.19
CA MET A 94 -7.44 3.55 0.01
C MET A 94 -7.68 2.04 0.09
N ASP A 95 -6.83 1.36 0.83
CA ASP A 95 -6.97 -0.05 1.19
C ASP A 95 -6.99 -0.22 2.71
N MET A 96 -7.20 -1.46 3.16
CA MET A 96 -7.25 -1.81 4.59
C MET A 96 -5.93 -1.61 5.33
N GLY A 97 -4.78 -1.61 4.63
CA GLY A 97 -3.45 -1.54 5.24
C GLY A 97 -2.99 -0.11 5.53
N HIS A 98 -3.51 0.88 4.80
CA HIS A 98 -2.98 2.25 4.85
C HIS A 98 -3.97 3.29 5.39
N PHE A 99 -5.27 3.00 5.41
CA PHE A 99 -6.26 4.00 5.85
C PHE A 99 -6.17 4.29 7.36
N GLN A 100 -5.81 3.31 8.21
CA GLN A 100 -5.83 3.47 9.66
C GLN A 100 -4.86 4.57 10.13
N ALA A 101 -3.68 4.63 9.51
CA ALA A 101 -2.69 5.66 9.76
C ALA A 101 -3.26 7.07 9.52
N LEU A 102 -4.06 7.24 8.46
CA LEU A 102 -4.73 8.50 8.14
C LEU A 102 -5.93 8.76 9.07
N ALA A 103 -6.72 7.73 9.39
CA ALA A 103 -7.87 7.83 10.28
C ALA A 103 -7.47 8.24 11.70
N ASN A 104 -6.43 7.64 12.27
CA ASN A 104 -5.87 7.99 13.58
C ASN A 104 -5.40 9.46 13.64
N ARG A 105 -4.87 9.97 12.53
CA ARG A 105 -4.46 11.37 12.37
C ARG A 105 -5.62 12.32 12.05
N LYS A 106 -6.85 11.83 11.95
CA LYS A 106 -8.04 12.58 11.51
C LYS A 106 -7.86 13.21 10.12
N ALA A 107 -7.01 12.62 9.28
CA ALA A 107 -6.71 13.08 7.93
C ALA A 107 -7.82 12.72 6.92
N ILE A 108 -8.64 11.73 7.24
CA ILE A 108 -9.79 11.30 6.45
C ILE A 108 -11.07 11.34 7.28
N LEU A 109 -12.19 11.65 6.63
CA LEU A 109 -13.49 11.82 7.27
C LEU A 109 -14.12 10.45 7.61
N PRO A 110 -14.82 10.35 8.76
CA PRO A 110 -15.69 9.21 9.04
C PRO A 110 -16.90 9.25 8.09
N LEU A 111 -17.28 8.09 7.55
CA LEU A 111 -18.34 8.00 6.52
C LEU A 111 -19.74 7.70 7.07
N ASN A 112 -19.85 7.23 8.32
CA ASN A 112 -21.12 6.79 8.91
C ASN A 112 -22.22 7.87 8.87
N ASP A 113 -21.87 9.14 9.09
CA ASP A 113 -22.83 10.25 9.04
C ASP A 113 -23.35 10.50 7.62
N PHE A 114 -22.50 10.33 6.61
CA PHE A 114 -22.91 10.42 5.20
C PHE A 114 -23.84 9.27 4.83
N PHE A 115 -23.61 8.07 5.37
CA PHE A 115 -24.49 6.93 5.19
C PHE A 115 -25.89 7.22 5.74
N ALA A 116 -25.97 7.69 6.99
CA ALA A 116 -27.24 8.00 7.65
C ALA A 116 -28.05 9.09 6.93
N LYS A 117 -27.37 10.05 6.29
CA LYS A 117 -28.00 11.13 5.52
C LYS A 117 -28.38 10.75 4.09
N THR A 118 -27.94 9.60 3.59
CA THR A 118 -28.16 9.19 2.20
C THR A 118 -29.38 8.28 2.09
N PRO A 119 -30.50 8.73 1.51
CA PRO A 119 -31.69 7.90 1.36
C PRO A 119 -31.40 6.65 0.52
N GLY A 120 -31.86 5.49 0.99
CA GLY A 120 -31.72 4.22 0.28
C GLY A 120 -30.30 3.61 0.30
N PHE A 121 -29.35 4.21 1.02
CA PHE A 121 -28.03 3.61 1.21
C PHE A 121 -28.03 2.74 2.46
N ASP A 122 -27.62 1.48 2.32
CA ASP A 122 -27.38 0.58 3.44
C ASP A 122 -26.02 -0.12 3.28
N ILE A 123 -25.08 0.18 4.19
CA ILE A 123 -23.75 -0.43 4.21
C ILE A 123 -23.82 -1.95 4.42
N LYS A 124 -24.93 -2.49 4.95
CA LYS A 124 -25.14 -3.94 5.12
C LYS A 124 -25.33 -4.70 3.81
N GLU A 125 -25.58 -4.00 2.70
CA GLU A 125 -25.59 -4.63 1.37
C GLU A 125 -24.19 -5.04 0.89
N PHE A 126 -23.15 -4.48 1.51
CA PHE A 126 -21.76 -4.79 1.24
C PHE A 126 -21.31 -6.04 1.99
N TYR A 127 -20.29 -6.72 1.48
CA TYR A 127 -19.67 -7.82 2.20
C TYR A 127 -19.12 -7.33 3.55
N LYS A 128 -19.65 -7.88 4.65
CA LYS A 128 -19.21 -7.51 6.00
C LYS A 128 -17.68 -7.56 6.19
N PRO A 129 -16.95 -8.58 5.72
CA PRO A 129 -15.50 -8.64 5.92
C PRO A 129 -14.74 -7.42 5.36
N ILE A 130 -15.10 -6.92 4.17
CA ILE A 130 -14.40 -5.75 3.59
C ILE A 130 -14.82 -4.43 4.22
N VAL A 131 -16.07 -4.33 4.71
CA VAL A 131 -16.51 -3.17 5.50
C VAL A 131 -15.77 -3.13 6.83
N ASP A 132 -15.67 -4.25 7.53
CA ASP A 132 -14.94 -4.36 8.79
C ASP A 132 -13.46 -4.00 8.59
N ALA A 133 -12.82 -4.49 7.52
CA ALA A 133 -11.42 -4.19 7.20
C ALA A 133 -11.16 -2.72 6.85
N HIS A 134 -12.19 -1.96 6.47
CA HIS A 134 -12.13 -0.52 6.19
C HIS A 134 -12.76 0.32 7.31
N SER A 135 -12.97 -0.30 8.47
CA SER A 135 -13.51 0.34 9.66
C SER A 135 -12.50 0.34 10.79
N LEU A 136 -12.51 1.40 11.58
CA LEU A 136 -11.73 1.54 12.80
C LEU A 136 -12.70 1.87 13.94
N ASN A 137 -12.69 1.09 15.02
CA ASN A 137 -13.57 1.27 16.18
C ASN A 137 -15.07 1.38 15.81
N GLY A 138 -15.52 0.59 14.81
CA GLY A 138 -16.91 0.60 14.34
C GLY A 138 -17.28 1.75 13.40
N VAL A 139 -16.33 2.60 13.04
CA VAL A 139 -16.51 3.71 12.09
C VAL A 139 -15.84 3.37 10.76
N CYS A 140 -16.58 3.44 9.67
CA CYS A 140 -16.08 3.20 8.32
C CYS A 140 -15.45 4.48 7.78
N TYR A 141 -14.23 4.38 7.25
CA TYR A 141 -13.47 5.52 6.70
C TYR A 141 -13.23 5.42 5.19
N VAL A 142 -13.44 4.24 4.62
CA VAL A 142 -13.25 3.96 3.20
C VAL A 142 -14.48 3.20 2.72
N LEU A 143 -15.21 3.75 1.74
CA LEU A 143 -16.36 3.04 1.16
C LEU A 143 -15.84 1.98 0.17
N PRO A 144 -15.98 0.67 0.47
CA PRO A 144 -15.37 -0.37 -0.36
C PRO A 144 -15.94 -0.35 -1.77
N ARG A 145 -15.08 -0.47 -2.78
CA ARG A 145 -15.50 -0.68 -4.18
C ARG A 145 -15.52 -2.16 -4.53
N ASP A 146 -14.60 -2.93 -3.95
CA ASP A 146 -14.38 -4.34 -4.28
C ASP A 146 -13.91 -5.16 -3.08
N ILE A 147 -14.03 -6.47 -3.20
CA ILE A 147 -13.34 -7.46 -2.35
C ILE A 147 -12.59 -8.42 -3.27
N ALA A 148 -11.37 -8.78 -2.91
CA ALA A 148 -10.49 -9.56 -3.77
C ALA A 148 -9.92 -10.78 -3.02
N PRO A 149 -10.68 -11.89 -2.91
CA PRO A 149 -10.14 -13.14 -2.37
C PRO A 149 -8.95 -13.65 -3.21
N GLN A 150 -7.87 -14.06 -2.55
CA GLN A 150 -6.66 -14.60 -3.21
C GLN A 150 -6.59 -16.14 -3.17
N GLY A 151 -7.66 -16.78 -2.70
CA GLY A 151 -7.81 -18.23 -2.62
C GLY A 151 -8.47 -18.84 -3.84
N LEU A 152 -8.16 -18.39 -5.06
CA LEU A 152 -8.72 -18.94 -6.29
C LEU A 152 -7.66 -19.78 -7.01
N ILE A 153 -8.00 -21.02 -7.31
CA ILE A 153 -7.22 -21.92 -8.17
C ILE A 153 -7.70 -21.76 -9.60
N TYR A 154 -6.86 -21.17 -10.44
CA TYR A 154 -6.99 -21.22 -11.89
C TYR A 154 -6.50 -22.58 -12.37
N TYR A 155 -7.27 -23.25 -13.23
CA TYR A 155 -6.92 -24.56 -13.75
C TYR A 155 -7.14 -24.68 -15.26
N ASN A 156 -6.25 -25.43 -15.92
CA ASN A 156 -6.30 -25.67 -17.36
C ASN A 156 -7.12 -26.95 -17.64
N LYS A 157 -8.32 -26.81 -18.24
CA LYS A 157 -9.23 -27.93 -18.47
C LYS A 157 -8.64 -29.00 -19.38
N LYS A 158 -7.86 -28.60 -20.39
CA LYS A 158 -7.19 -29.52 -21.32
C LYS A 158 -6.28 -30.49 -20.56
N ILE A 159 -5.47 -29.99 -19.65
CA ILE A 159 -4.52 -30.80 -18.87
C ILE A 159 -5.25 -31.78 -17.93
N PHE A 160 -6.37 -31.37 -17.34
CA PHE A 160 -7.20 -32.25 -16.51
C PHE A 160 -7.83 -33.39 -17.33
N MET A 161 -8.33 -33.08 -18.53
CA MET A 161 -8.87 -34.08 -19.46
C MET A 161 -7.78 -35.05 -19.94
N GLU A 162 -6.58 -34.57 -20.26
CA GLU A 162 -5.41 -35.41 -20.62
C GLU A 162 -5.07 -36.44 -19.53
N LYS A 163 -5.26 -36.07 -18.25
CA LYS A 163 -4.93 -36.92 -17.10
C LYS A 163 -6.11 -37.73 -16.57
N GLY A 164 -7.31 -37.53 -17.11
CA GLY A 164 -8.54 -38.18 -16.61
C GLY A 164 -8.89 -37.78 -15.17
N ILE A 165 -8.52 -36.57 -14.73
CA ILE A 165 -8.82 -36.06 -13.39
C ILE A 165 -10.06 -35.16 -13.50
N PRO A 166 -11.10 -35.37 -12.66
CA PRO A 166 -12.25 -34.47 -12.61
C PRO A 166 -11.85 -33.01 -12.32
N PHE A 167 -12.59 -32.05 -12.88
CA PHE A 167 -12.32 -30.64 -12.61
C PHE A 167 -12.53 -30.30 -11.13
N PRO A 168 -11.79 -29.31 -10.58
CA PRO A 168 -11.96 -28.91 -9.19
C PRO A 168 -13.39 -28.43 -8.93
N ASP A 169 -14.04 -29.01 -7.92
CA ASP A 169 -15.43 -28.71 -7.50
C ASP A 169 -15.50 -27.91 -6.19
N GLY A 170 -14.34 -27.53 -5.64
CA GLY A 170 -14.23 -26.84 -4.35
C GLY A 170 -14.29 -27.77 -3.13
N SER A 171 -14.37 -29.10 -3.30
CA SER A 171 -14.39 -30.08 -2.20
C SER A 171 -12.99 -30.55 -1.79
N TRP A 172 -11.94 -30.10 -2.48
CA TRP A 172 -10.59 -30.59 -2.26
C TRP A 172 -10.06 -30.22 -0.89
N THR A 173 -9.20 -31.11 -0.37
CA THR A 173 -8.49 -30.88 0.88
C THR A 173 -6.99 -31.08 0.70
N TRP A 174 -6.19 -30.48 1.58
CA TRP A 174 -4.75 -30.70 1.67
C TRP A 174 -4.35 -31.13 3.08
N ASP A 175 -3.24 -31.85 3.20
CA ASP A 175 -2.56 -32.21 4.45
C ASP A 175 -1.04 -32.17 4.18
N PHE A 176 -0.19 -32.30 5.20
CA PHE A 176 1.27 -32.30 5.05
C PHE A 176 1.82 -33.52 4.30
N GLN A 177 0.97 -34.51 4.04
CA GLN A 177 1.29 -35.72 3.32
C GLN A 177 0.20 -36.03 2.29
N VAL A 178 0.59 -36.68 1.19
CA VAL A 178 -0.34 -37.19 0.19
C VAL A 178 -1.27 -38.20 0.85
N ARG A 179 -2.55 -38.16 0.50
CA ARG A 179 -3.58 -39.12 0.92
C ARG A 179 -4.12 -39.88 -0.29
N PRO A 180 -3.43 -40.93 -0.76
CA PRO A 180 -3.76 -41.61 -2.01
C PRO A 180 -5.18 -42.20 -2.06
N GLU A 181 -5.75 -42.52 -0.91
CA GLU A 181 -7.11 -43.02 -0.75
C GLU A 181 -8.18 -42.00 -1.18
N LEU A 182 -7.84 -40.71 -1.18
CA LEU A 182 -8.75 -39.63 -1.57
C LEU A 182 -8.63 -39.24 -3.05
N LYS A 183 -7.57 -39.69 -3.75
CA LYS A 183 -7.30 -39.40 -5.17
C LYS A 183 -7.52 -37.92 -5.52
N GLU A 184 -8.45 -37.62 -6.42
CA GLU A 184 -8.76 -36.26 -6.89
C GLU A 184 -9.24 -35.31 -5.79
N LYS A 185 -9.65 -35.80 -4.62
CA LYS A 185 -10.03 -34.97 -3.46
C LYS A 185 -8.83 -34.54 -2.60
N ASP A 186 -7.64 -35.09 -2.83
CA ASP A 186 -6.40 -34.68 -2.18
C ASP A 186 -5.57 -33.78 -3.09
N PHE A 187 -5.38 -32.53 -2.67
CA PHE A 187 -4.70 -31.52 -3.48
C PHE A 187 -3.26 -31.90 -3.83
N LEU A 188 -2.53 -32.52 -2.90
CA LEU A 188 -1.15 -32.95 -3.12
C LEU A 188 -1.10 -34.09 -4.13
N TRP A 189 -2.04 -35.04 -4.07
CA TRP A 189 -2.17 -36.08 -5.09
C TRP A 189 -2.43 -35.47 -6.47
N VAL A 190 -3.33 -34.49 -6.59
CA VAL A 190 -3.58 -33.83 -7.87
C VAL A 190 -2.33 -33.11 -8.38
N MET A 191 -1.65 -32.34 -7.52
CA MET A 191 -0.38 -31.70 -7.88
C MET A 191 0.65 -32.71 -8.40
N GLN A 192 0.74 -33.87 -7.76
CA GLN A 192 1.64 -34.95 -8.18
C GLN A 192 1.29 -35.49 -9.57
N GLN A 193 0.01 -35.78 -9.84
CA GLN A 193 -0.41 -36.34 -11.14
C GLN A 193 -0.28 -35.35 -12.31
N LEU A 194 -0.47 -34.07 -12.01
CA LEU A 194 -0.35 -32.99 -12.99
C LEU A 194 1.10 -32.57 -13.26
N THR A 195 2.04 -33.00 -12.42
CA THR A 195 3.47 -32.76 -12.63
C THR A 195 4.03 -33.74 -13.65
N GLU A 196 4.68 -33.25 -14.69
CA GLU A 196 5.31 -34.04 -15.75
C GLU A 196 6.82 -33.81 -15.79
N LYS A 197 7.59 -34.89 -15.80
CA LYS A 197 9.05 -34.87 -15.99
C LYS A 197 9.42 -35.41 -17.36
N GLY A 198 10.42 -34.79 -17.99
CA GLY A 198 11.03 -35.27 -19.22
C GLY A 198 11.91 -36.49 -18.99
N ALA A 199 12.35 -37.10 -20.10
CA ALA A 199 13.30 -38.23 -20.07
C ALA A 199 14.65 -37.85 -19.45
N ASP A 200 15.01 -36.57 -19.48
CA ASP A 200 16.20 -35.99 -18.84
C ASP A 200 16.02 -35.72 -17.33
N GLY A 201 14.86 -36.08 -16.77
CA GLY A 201 14.52 -35.85 -15.36
C GLY A 201 14.16 -34.41 -15.02
N LYS A 202 14.19 -33.47 -15.98
CA LYS A 202 13.76 -32.09 -15.78
C LYS A 202 12.25 -32.00 -15.79
N VAL A 203 11.69 -31.10 -15.00
CA VAL A 203 10.24 -30.87 -14.99
C VAL A 203 9.85 -30.15 -16.28
N LYS A 204 8.94 -30.74 -17.05
CA LYS A 204 8.35 -30.12 -18.25
C LYS A 204 7.13 -29.26 -17.88
N ARG A 205 6.37 -29.74 -16.89
CA ARG A 205 5.15 -29.11 -16.39
C ARG A 205 5.05 -29.33 -14.89
N TYR A 206 4.81 -28.26 -14.14
CA TYR A 206 4.51 -28.28 -12.72
C TYR A 206 3.01 -28.46 -12.47
N GLY A 207 2.63 -29.11 -11.38
CA GLY A 207 1.23 -29.29 -11.02
C GLY A 207 0.57 -27.99 -10.55
N PHE A 208 1.31 -27.15 -9.83
CA PHE A 208 0.76 -25.94 -9.21
C PHE A 208 1.84 -24.87 -9.02
N VAL A 209 1.40 -23.62 -8.83
CA VAL A 209 2.24 -22.49 -8.42
C VAL A 209 1.34 -21.38 -7.84
N ALA A 210 1.80 -20.59 -6.88
CA ALA A 210 1.06 -19.41 -6.42
C ALA A 210 1.54 -18.13 -7.14
N GLY A 211 0.80 -17.03 -7.00
CA GLY A 211 1.22 -15.73 -7.54
C GLY A 211 2.60 -15.31 -7.05
N TRP A 212 2.89 -15.59 -5.78
CA TRP A 212 4.22 -15.42 -5.15
C TRP A 212 4.38 -16.42 -3.98
N PRO A 213 5.62 -16.71 -3.53
CA PRO A 213 5.87 -17.65 -2.43
C PRO A 213 5.09 -17.35 -1.15
N GLY A 214 5.07 -16.07 -0.74
CA GLY A 214 4.33 -15.60 0.43
C GLY A 214 2.85 -15.97 0.38
N GLN A 215 2.19 -15.83 -0.78
CA GLN A 215 0.76 -16.14 -0.93
C GLN A 215 0.42 -17.59 -0.59
N MET A 216 1.23 -18.55 -1.08
CA MET A 216 1.02 -19.95 -0.78
C MET A 216 1.25 -20.22 0.71
N VAL A 217 2.33 -19.67 1.26
CA VAL A 217 2.69 -19.87 2.67
C VAL A 217 1.65 -19.28 3.60
N ASP A 218 1.14 -18.09 3.32
CA ASP A 218 0.10 -17.44 4.13
C ASP A 218 -1.22 -18.22 4.05
N THR A 219 -1.53 -18.76 2.86
CA THR A 219 -2.69 -19.66 2.68
C THR A 219 -2.54 -20.95 3.50
N LEU A 220 -1.38 -21.60 3.45
CA LEU A 220 -1.12 -22.81 4.23
C LEU A 220 -1.14 -22.54 5.74
N MET A 221 -0.50 -21.44 6.18
CA MET A 221 -0.47 -20.98 7.56
C MET A 221 -1.87 -20.77 8.12
N TRP A 222 -2.67 -19.92 7.47
CA TRP A 222 -4.01 -19.57 7.97
C TRP A 222 -5.01 -20.73 7.87
N SER A 223 -4.92 -21.54 6.80
CA SER A 223 -5.79 -22.72 6.68
C SER A 223 -5.40 -23.83 7.65
N TYR A 224 -4.13 -23.94 8.05
CA TYR A 224 -3.70 -24.83 9.16
C TYR A 224 -4.08 -24.28 10.54
N GLY A 225 -4.60 -23.06 10.63
CA GLY A 225 -5.09 -22.47 11.88
C GLY A 225 -4.03 -21.76 12.70
N LEU A 226 -2.93 -21.34 12.07
CA LEU A 226 -1.90 -20.50 12.68
C LEU A 226 -2.16 -19.03 12.38
N ASP A 227 -1.82 -18.17 13.33
CA ASP A 227 -1.77 -16.72 13.14
C ASP A 227 -0.33 -16.24 13.42
N PRO A 228 0.20 -15.28 12.63
CA PRO A 228 1.57 -14.79 12.79
C PRO A 228 1.74 -13.83 13.98
N VAL A 229 0.62 -13.35 14.52
CA VAL A 229 0.53 -12.39 15.63
C VAL A 229 -0.58 -12.78 16.60
N ASP A 230 -0.55 -12.20 17.80
CA ASP A 230 -1.59 -12.36 18.83
C ASP A 230 -2.88 -11.58 18.55
N ASP A 231 -2.76 -10.39 17.94
CA ASP A 231 -3.90 -9.56 17.55
C ASP A 231 -3.59 -8.84 16.23
N TYR A 232 -4.52 -8.81 15.29
CA TYR A 232 -4.32 -8.20 13.95
C TYR A 232 -4.53 -6.69 13.92
N ALA A 233 -5.26 -6.13 14.88
CA ALA A 233 -5.46 -4.70 15.02
C ALA A 233 -4.37 -4.08 15.90
N HIS A 234 -3.94 -4.79 16.94
CA HIS A 234 -2.99 -4.32 17.96
C HIS A 234 -1.96 -5.40 18.34
N PRO A 235 -1.11 -5.87 17.41
CA PRO A 235 -0.16 -6.94 17.66
C PRO A 235 0.85 -6.56 18.75
N THR A 236 1.07 -7.46 19.70
CA THR A 236 2.12 -7.31 20.72
C THR A 236 3.12 -8.45 20.72
N LYS A 237 2.81 -9.55 20.02
CA LYS A 237 3.68 -10.73 19.92
C LYS A 237 3.74 -11.29 18.52
N LEU A 238 4.93 -11.71 18.09
CA LEU A 238 5.17 -12.42 16.85
C LEU A 238 5.33 -13.93 17.09
N PHE A 239 4.79 -14.73 16.17
CA PHE A 239 4.74 -16.20 16.29
C PHE A 239 5.44 -16.95 15.14
N TYR A 240 6.31 -16.27 14.38
CA TYR A 240 6.94 -16.86 13.20
C TYR A 240 7.88 -18.04 13.53
N ASN A 241 8.48 -18.07 14.73
CA ASN A 241 9.41 -19.11 15.16
C ASN A 241 8.76 -20.33 15.83
N LEU A 242 7.42 -20.40 15.88
CA LEU A 242 6.73 -21.57 16.44
C LEU A 242 7.00 -22.83 15.59
N PRO A 243 7.08 -24.03 16.21
CA PRO A 243 7.35 -25.28 15.48
C PRO A 243 6.39 -25.54 14.32
N ASP A 244 5.08 -25.30 14.52
CA ASP A 244 4.08 -25.47 13.47
C ASP A 244 4.22 -24.43 12.34
N MET A 245 4.67 -23.21 12.65
CA MET A 245 4.97 -22.21 11.62
C MET A 245 6.17 -22.65 10.77
N ILE A 246 7.25 -23.09 11.41
CA ILE A 246 8.45 -23.62 10.73
C ILE A 246 8.06 -24.79 9.82
N LYS A 247 7.22 -25.71 10.30
CA LYS A 247 6.71 -26.86 9.55
C LYS A 247 5.98 -26.44 8.26
N VAL A 248 5.20 -25.36 8.26
CA VAL A 248 4.54 -24.85 7.05
C VAL A 248 5.56 -24.39 6.00
N TYR A 249 6.60 -23.67 6.42
CA TYR A 249 7.66 -23.22 5.51
C TYR A 249 8.51 -24.40 5.01
N GLU A 250 8.84 -25.37 5.87
CA GLU A 250 9.53 -26.59 5.46
C GLU A 250 8.71 -27.38 4.44
N PHE A 251 7.40 -27.48 4.65
CA PHE A 251 6.49 -28.13 3.70
C PHE A 251 6.47 -27.42 2.35
N TYR A 252 6.38 -26.08 2.32
CA TYR A 252 6.49 -25.30 1.09
C TYR A 252 7.81 -25.56 0.37
N MET A 253 8.94 -25.54 1.09
CA MET A 253 10.26 -25.79 0.52
C MET A 253 10.41 -27.22 0.00
N ASP A 254 9.79 -28.20 0.67
CA ASP A 254 9.78 -29.59 0.22
C ASP A 254 8.99 -29.78 -1.08
N LEU A 255 7.87 -29.08 -1.24
CA LEU A 255 7.09 -29.07 -2.50
C LEU A 255 7.92 -28.53 -3.67
N ALA A 256 8.68 -27.46 -3.44
CA ALA A 256 9.51 -26.81 -4.45
C ALA A 256 10.79 -27.58 -4.78
N LEU A 257 11.59 -27.91 -3.75
CA LEU A 257 12.96 -28.40 -3.92
C LEU A 257 13.06 -29.92 -4.00
N LYS A 258 12.29 -30.65 -3.18
CA LYS A 258 12.35 -32.12 -3.12
C LYS A 258 11.35 -32.77 -4.09
N LYS A 259 10.09 -32.41 -3.99
CA LYS A 259 9.01 -32.99 -4.80
C LYS A 259 9.00 -32.44 -6.22
N LYS A 260 9.33 -31.16 -6.37
CA LYS A 260 9.27 -30.39 -7.63
C LYS A 260 7.87 -30.40 -8.25
N TRP A 261 6.84 -30.27 -7.40
CA TRP A 261 5.44 -30.15 -7.83
C TRP A 261 5.04 -28.70 -8.05
N ILE A 262 5.78 -27.78 -7.44
CA ILE A 262 5.78 -26.35 -7.71
C ILE A 262 7.19 -25.92 -8.15
N PRO A 263 7.33 -24.88 -8.99
CA PRO A 263 8.64 -24.34 -9.33
C PRO A 263 9.26 -23.65 -8.11
N SER A 264 10.59 -23.63 -8.04
CA SER A 264 11.29 -22.83 -7.01
C SER A 264 11.25 -21.33 -7.36
N ASN A 265 11.37 -20.45 -6.36
CA ASN A 265 11.35 -19.01 -6.61
C ASN A 265 12.50 -18.55 -7.53
N GLN A 266 13.67 -19.17 -7.37
CA GLN A 266 14.84 -18.93 -8.21
C GLN A 266 14.60 -19.38 -9.66
N GLU A 267 13.88 -20.49 -9.85
CA GLU A 267 13.54 -20.96 -11.18
C GLU A 267 12.56 -20.03 -11.88
N VAL A 268 11.53 -19.55 -11.19
CA VAL A 268 10.60 -18.55 -11.75
C VAL A 268 11.33 -17.26 -12.12
N SER A 269 12.12 -16.72 -11.19
CA SER A 269 12.72 -15.38 -11.33
C SER A 269 13.94 -15.36 -12.26
N SER A 270 14.82 -16.36 -12.19
CA SER A 270 16.12 -16.33 -12.89
C SER A 270 16.16 -17.20 -14.14
N VAL A 271 15.42 -18.32 -14.15
CA VAL A 271 15.49 -19.30 -15.25
C VAL A 271 14.35 -19.08 -16.24
N LEU A 272 13.12 -19.01 -15.75
CA LEU A 272 11.92 -18.89 -16.59
C LEU A 272 11.63 -17.44 -16.97
N GLN A 273 12.07 -16.47 -16.15
CA GLN A 273 11.88 -15.02 -16.35
C GLN A 273 10.45 -14.68 -16.78
N SER A 274 9.49 -15.34 -16.15
CA SER A 274 8.08 -15.32 -16.53
C SER A 274 7.21 -15.08 -15.30
N THR A 275 6.10 -14.37 -15.49
CA THR A 275 5.05 -14.29 -14.47
C THR A 275 4.32 -15.62 -14.33
N THR A 276 3.69 -15.84 -13.19
CA THR A 276 2.85 -17.04 -12.93
C THR A 276 1.76 -17.22 -14.01
N GLN A 277 1.15 -16.11 -14.45
CA GLN A 277 0.19 -16.11 -15.56
C GLN A 277 0.80 -16.64 -16.86
N GLN A 278 1.98 -16.14 -17.23
CA GLN A 278 2.68 -16.57 -18.45
C GLN A 278 3.05 -18.05 -18.39
N LEU A 279 3.49 -18.56 -17.23
CA LEU A 279 3.76 -19.99 -17.06
C LEU A 279 2.50 -20.83 -17.31
N PHE A 280 1.35 -20.37 -16.84
CA PHE A 280 0.09 -21.07 -17.03
C PHE A 280 -0.37 -21.04 -18.49
N VAL A 281 -0.31 -19.87 -19.15
CA VAL A 281 -0.62 -19.71 -20.58
C VAL A 281 0.30 -20.55 -21.47
N GLN A 282 1.57 -20.73 -21.07
CA GLN A 282 2.54 -21.58 -21.75
C GLN A 282 2.39 -23.08 -21.41
N GLU A 283 1.35 -23.47 -20.67
CA GLU A 283 1.10 -24.85 -20.21
C GLU A 283 2.26 -25.45 -19.38
N LYS A 284 3.11 -24.59 -18.78
CA LYS A 284 4.23 -24.96 -17.90
C LYS A 284 3.77 -25.25 -16.48
N VAL A 285 2.62 -24.75 -16.08
CA VAL A 285 1.94 -25.09 -14.83
C VAL A 285 0.50 -25.49 -15.14
N ALA A 286 -0.01 -26.54 -14.49
CA ALA A 286 -1.38 -27.02 -14.73
C ALA A 286 -2.44 -26.22 -13.96
N MET A 287 -2.05 -25.68 -12.81
CA MET A 287 -2.88 -24.84 -11.95
C MET A 287 -2.05 -23.68 -11.40
N PHE A 288 -2.70 -22.57 -11.08
CA PHE A 288 -2.08 -21.55 -10.24
C PHE A 288 -3.06 -20.89 -9.27
N GLN A 289 -2.56 -20.43 -8.12
CA GLN A 289 -3.32 -19.64 -7.16
C GLN A 289 -3.12 -18.16 -7.44
N ASN A 290 -4.22 -17.39 -7.47
CA ASN A 290 -4.16 -15.95 -7.40
C ASN A 290 -5.55 -15.33 -7.09
N GLY A 291 -5.65 -13.99 -7.10
CA GLY A 291 -6.93 -13.27 -7.06
C GLY A 291 -7.56 -13.04 -8.44
N ILE A 292 -8.71 -12.37 -8.48
CA ILE A 292 -9.49 -12.23 -9.72
C ILE A 292 -8.99 -11.15 -10.68
N TRP A 293 -8.12 -10.25 -10.21
CA TRP A 293 -7.52 -9.17 -11.02
C TRP A 293 -6.67 -9.68 -12.20
N GLU A 294 -6.41 -10.97 -12.27
CA GLU A 294 -5.65 -11.65 -13.33
C GLU A 294 -6.50 -11.86 -14.59
N VAL A 295 -7.82 -11.96 -14.42
CA VAL A 295 -8.80 -12.30 -15.48
C VAL A 295 -8.69 -11.42 -16.73
N PRO A 296 -8.53 -10.09 -16.65
CA PRO A 296 -8.43 -9.24 -17.84
C PRO A 296 -7.23 -9.61 -18.71
N ASN A 297 -6.06 -9.85 -18.11
CA ASN A 297 -4.86 -10.23 -18.85
C ASN A 297 -4.96 -11.68 -19.35
N MET A 298 -5.52 -12.57 -18.53
CA MET A 298 -5.80 -13.96 -18.92
C MET A 298 -6.71 -14.06 -20.14
N ARG A 299 -7.80 -13.28 -20.20
CA ARG A 299 -8.71 -13.21 -21.37
C ARG A 299 -8.02 -12.68 -22.63
N LYS A 300 -7.06 -11.75 -22.47
CA LYS A 300 -6.25 -11.24 -23.60
C LYS A 300 -5.30 -12.31 -24.14
N MET A 301 -4.62 -13.04 -23.26
CA MET A 301 -3.63 -14.06 -23.63
C MET A 301 -4.28 -15.38 -24.12
N LEU A 302 -5.41 -15.78 -23.54
CA LEU A 302 -6.19 -16.97 -23.88
C LEU A 302 -7.52 -16.57 -24.52
N LYS A 303 -7.46 -15.81 -25.61
CA LYS A 303 -8.66 -15.38 -26.33
C LYS A 303 -9.27 -16.57 -27.10
N PRO A 304 -10.58 -16.84 -26.99
CA PRO A 304 -11.22 -17.87 -27.80
C PRO A 304 -10.91 -17.70 -29.30
N GLY A 305 -10.44 -18.78 -29.93
CA GLY A 305 -10.02 -18.79 -31.34
C GLY A 305 -8.59 -18.32 -31.62
N SER A 306 -7.82 -17.87 -30.61
CA SER A 306 -6.39 -17.59 -30.80
C SER A 306 -5.54 -18.86 -30.81
N LYS A 307 -4.37 -18.80 -31.47
CA LYS A 307 -3.37 -19.88 -31.41
C LYS A 307 -2.93 -20.09 -29.96
N GLY A 308 -3.00 -21.32 -29.47
CA GLY A 308 -2.67 -21.65 -28.08
C GLY A 308 -3.81 -21.49 -27.07
N PHE A 309 -5.03 -21.18 -27.53
CA PHE A 309 -6.21 -21.18 -26.67
C PHE A 309 -6.47 -22.57 -26.07
N PHE A 310 -6.82 -22.58 -24.79
CA PHE A 310 -7.42 -23.71 -24.08
C PHE A 310 -8.46 -23.19 -23.10
N GLU A 311 -9.45 -24.01 -22.78
CA GLU A 311 -10.43 -23.65 -21.77
C GLU A 311 -9.82 -23.69 -20.36
N TRP A 312 -10.15 -22.69 -19.56
CA TRP A 312 -9.71 -22.55 -18.17
C TRP A 312 -10.87 -22.10 -17.30
N ASP A 313 -10.76 -22.31 -16.00
CA ASP A 313 -11.75 -21.84 -15.04
C ASP A 313 -11.08 -21.59 -13.68
N ILE A 314 -11.88 -21.17 -12.71
CA ILE A 314 -11.45 -21.01 -11.32
C ILE A 314 -12.21 -21.93 -10.37
N ALA A 315 -11.59 -22.25 -9.23
CA ALA A 315 -12.21 -22.93 -8.11
C ALA A 315 -11.63 -22.43 -6.78
N LEU A 316 -12.25 -22.80 -5.65
CA LEU A 316 -11.75 -22.45 -4.33
C LEU A 316 -10.44 -23.17 -3.99
N TYR A 317 -9.56 -22.49 -3.27
CA TYR A 317 -8.38 -23.11 -2.68
C TYR A 317 -8.80 -24.25 -1.73
N PRO A 318 -8.10 -25.40 -1.76
CA PRO A 318 -8.41 -26.55 -0.91
C PRO A 318 -8.45 -26.22 0.58
N ALA A 319 -9.35 -26.83 1.34
CA ALA A 319 -9.33 -26.71 2.79
C ALA A 319 -8.17 -27.51 3.38
N CYS A 320 -7.54 -27.04 4.45
CA CYS A 320 -6.72 -27.91 5.28
C CYS A 320 -7.64 -28.98 5.87
N ALA A 321 -7.26 -30.25 5.74
CA ALA A 321 -8.06 -31.36 6.25
C ALA A 321 -8.11 -31.39 7.77
N ARG A 322 -6.99 -31.00 8.41
CA ARG A 322 -6.78 -31.00 9.86
C ARG A 322 -5.93 -29.78 10.22
N ASP A 323 -6.59 -28.76 10.75
CA ASP A 323 -5.92 -27.64 11.40
C ASP A 323 -5.24 -28.07 12.71
N VAL A 324 -4.61 -27.14 13.42
CA VAL A 324 -3.98 -27.39 14.73
C VAL A 324 -4.94 -27.96 15.79
N THR A 325 -6.25 -27.85 15.60
CA THR A 325 -7.29 -28.43 16.46
C THR A 325 -7.86 -29.75 15.94
N GLY A 326 -7.38 -30.23 14.79
CA GLY A 326 -7.83 -31.45 14.13
C GLY A 326 -9.11 -31.28 13.30
N LYS A 327 -9.54 -30.06 13.00
CA LYS A 327 -10.76 -29.78 12.24
C LYS A 327 -10.45 -29.30 10.82
N PRO A 328 -11.34 -29.52 9.84
CA PRO A 328 -11.16 -28.96 8.51
C PRO A 328 -11.30 -27.44 8.57
N ARG A 329 -10.38 -26.73 7.90
CA ARG A 329 -10.36 -25.27 7.89
C ARG A 329 -9.88 -24.74 6.54
N ARG A 330 -10.57 -23.74 6.03
CA ARG A 330 -10.17 -23.00 4.83
C ARG A 330 -9.92 -21.55 5.24
N ALA A 331 -8.77 -21.04 4.85
CA ALA A 331 -8.46 -19.63 4.99
C ALA A 331 -7.38 -19.23 3.98
N PHE A 332 -7.44 -18.00 3.49
CA PHE A 332 -6.47 -17.46 2.52
C PHE A 332 -6.45 -15.93 2.57
N PRO A 333 -5.38 -15.31 2.03
CA PRO A 333 -5.31 -13.87 1.92
C PRO A 333 -6.47 -13.28 1.13
N THR A 334 -6.78 -12.03 1.44
CA THR A 334 -7.66 -11.19 0.63
C THR A 334 -7.12 -9.77 0.56
N GLY A 335 -7.72 -8.99 -0.32
CA GLY A 335 -7.64 -7.55 -0.24
C GLY A 335 -8.93 -6.93 -0.74
N GLY A 336 -8.80 -5.70 -1.19
CA GLY A 336 -9.88 -4.89 -1.66
C GLY A 336 -9.51 -3.44 -1.40
N SER A 337 -10.25 -2.58 -2.05
CA SER A 337 -9.99 -1.15 -2.07
C SER A 337 -11.31 -0.40 -2.00
N GLY A 338 -11.21 0.88 -1.72
CA GLY A 338 -12.35 1.77 -1.80
C GLY A 338 -11.88 3.20 -1.85
N TYR A 339 -12.80 4.11 -1.57
CA TYR A 339 -12.53 5.54 -1.64
C TYR A 339 -12.82 6.21 -0.29
N SER A 340 -11.89 7.07 0.13
CA SER A 340 -11.99 7.91 1.33
C SER A 340 -12.08 9.38 0.96
N ILE A 341 -12.62 10.20 1.86
CA ILE A 341 -12.66 11.67 1.74
C ILE A 341 -11.63 12.26 2.70
N PHE A 342 -10.72 13.11 2.22
CA PHE A 342 -9.78 13.80 3.11
C PHE A 342 -10.47 14.89 3.92
N SER A 343 -10.07 15.08 5.17
CA SER A 343 -10.66 16.07 6.08
C SER A 343 -10.36 17.52 5.70
N THR A 344 -9.36 17.76 4.84
CA THR A 344 -8.99 19.07 4.31
C THR A 344 -9.83 19.51 3.11
N THR A 345 -10.72 18.66 2.59
CA THR A 345 -11.57 19.05 1.43
C THR A 345 -12.47 20.23 1.80
N PRO A 346 -12.56 21.27 0.95
CA PRO A 346 -13.55 22.32 1.10
C PRO A 346 -14.96 21.89 0.64
N HIS A 347 -15.10 20.71 0.03
CA HIS A 347 -16.32 20.24 -0.64
C HIS A 347 -16.74 18.82 -0.19
N PRO A 348 -17.00 18.59 1.11
CA PRO A 348 -17.24 17.25 1.65
C PRO A 348 -18.49 16.57 1.10
N GLU A 349 -19.55 17.32 0.79
CA GLU A 349 -20.80 16.77 0.25
C GLU A 349 -20.66 16.37 -1.22
N GLU A 350 -19.94 17.17 -2.02
CA GLU A 350 -19.59 16.86 -3.41
C GLU A 350 -18.62 15.67 -3.47
N ALA A 351 -17.63 15.62 -2.58
CA ALA A 351 -16.72 14.48 -2.44
C ALA A 351 -17.49 13.20 -2.07
N TRP A 352 -18.48 13.28 -1.19
CA TRP A 352 -19.36 12.15 -0.88
C TRP A 352 -20.17 11.68 -2.09
N LYS A 353 -20.71 12.59 -2.91
CA LYS A 353 -21.39 12.21 -4.16
C LYS A 353 -20.45 11.40 -5.06
N LEU A 354 -19.20 11.83 -5.21
CA LEU A 354 -18.19 11.13 -6.00
C LEU A 354 -17.87 9.74 -5.43
N VAL A 355 -17.60 9.66 -4.12
CA VAL A 355 -17.31 8.38 -3.42
C VAL A 355 -18.47 7.41 -3.59
N LYS A 356 -19.71 7.85 -3.36
CA LYS A 356 -20.92 7.04 -3.53
C LYS A 356 -21.12 6.58 -4.97
N PHE A 357 -20.82 7.42 -5.96
CA PHE A 357 -20.94 7.06 -7.37
C PHE A 357 -19.91 5.99 -7.77
N MET A 358 -18.64 6.22 -7.38
CA MET A 358 -17.52 5.34 -7.73
C MET A 358 -17.57 3.98 -7.02
N SER A 359 -17.94 3.95 -5.74
CA SER A 359 -18.21 2.72 -4.97
C SER A 359 -19.69 2.32 -5.02
N GLY A 360 -20.46 2.85 -5.96
CA GLY A 360 -21.86 2.51 -6.17
C GLY A 360 -22.05 1.50 -7.31
N PRO A 361 -23.30 1.14 -7.63
CA PRO A 361 -23.61 0.21 -8.70
C PRO A 361 -22.98 0.57 -10.06
N ALA A 362 -22.89 1.86 -10.40
CA ALA A 362 -22.30 2.31 -11.66
C ALA A 362 -20.82 1.96 -11.75
N GLY A 363 -20.01 2.41 -10.78
CA GLY A 363 -18.58 2.13 -10.75
C GLY A 363 -18.26 0.65 -10.62
N MET A 364 -18.94 -0.05 -9.71
CA MET A 364 -18.75 -1.50 -9.51
C MET A 364 -19.12 -2.31 -10.74
N THR A 365 -20.23 -2.01 -11.42
CA THR A 365 -20.64 -2.74 -12.63
C THR A 365 -19.63 -2.56 -13.75
N ALA A 366 -19.08 -1.35 -13.92
CA ALA A 366 -18.10 -1.07 -14.96
C ALA A 366 -16.80 -1.87 -14.73
N MET A 367 -16.30 -1.92 -13.50
CA MET A 367 -15.12 -2.72 -13.14
C MET A 367 -15.39 -4.23 -13.21
N ALA A 368 -16.57 -4.67 -12.78
CA ALA A 368 -16.98 -6.07 -12.81
C ALA A 368 -17.05 -6.63 -14.23
N LYS A 369 -17.67 -5.89 -15.16
CA LYS A 369 -17.75 -6.29 -16.58
C LYS A 369 -16.39 -6.41 -17.24
N ALA A 370 -15.44 -5.55 -16.85
CA ALA A 370 -14.05 -5.67 -17.30
C ALA A 370 -13.32 -6.91 -16.74
N GLY A 371 -13.90 -7.59 -15.74
CA GLY A 371 -13.29 -8.73 -15.05
C GLY A 371 -12.22 -8.31 -14.04
N ILE A 372 -12.14 -7.03 -13.69
CA ILE A 372 -11.06 -6.49 -12.85
C ILE A 372 -11.32 -6.78 -11.37
N ALA A 373 -12.57 -6.59 -10.93
CA ALA A 373 -12.90 -6.57 -9.52
C ALA A 373 -14.28 -7.17 -9.25
N GLN A 374 -14.37 -8.00 -8.20
CA GLN A 374 -15.66 -8.44 -7.66
C GLN A 374 -16.30 -7.26 -6.90
N PRO A 375 -17.56 -6.89 -7.21
CA PRO A 375 -18.27 -5.84 -6.48
C PRO A 375 -18.29 -6.06 -4.98
N ALA A 376 -18.07 -5.01 -4.18
CA ALA A 376 -18.24 -5.12 -2.72
C ALA A 376 -19.71 -5.24 -2.30
N ILE A 377 -20.66 -4.81 -3.14
CA ILE A 377 -22.11 -5.07 -2.97
C ILE A 377 -22.40 -6.51 -3.39
N ARG A 378 -22.76 -7.37 -2.42
CA ARG A 378 -22.92 -8.81 -2.65
C ARG A 378 -23.97 -9.14 -3.70
N LYS A 379 -25.11 -8.46 -3.67
CA LYS A 379 -26.18 -8.66 -4.66
C LYS A 379 -25.69 -8.39 -6.08
N LEU A 380 -24.87 -7.35 -6.26
CA LEU A 380 -24.31 -6.98 -7.55
C LEU A 380 -23.29 -8.02 -8.03
N ALA A 381 -22.45 -8.54 -7.12
CA ALA A 381 -21.54 -9.65 -7.41
C ALA A 381 -22.27 -10.94 -7.82
N LEU A 382 -23.50 -11.17 -7.35
CA LEU A 382 -24.31 -12.34 -7.71
C LEU A 382 -25.24 -12.12 -8.92
N THR A 383 -25.19 -10.94 -9.54
CA THR A 383 -26.06 -10.61 -10.68
C THR A 383 -25.45 -11.14 -11.99
N PRO A 384 -26.20 -11.94 -12.79
CA PRO A 384 -25.79 -12.34 -14.14
C PRO A 384 -25.57 -11.14 -15.05
N ASP A 385 -24.63 -11.26 -16.00
CA ASP A 385 -24.22 -10.21 -16.95
C ASP A 385 -23.58 -8.96 -16.29
N VAL A 386 -23.42 -8.94 -14.97
CA VAL A 386 -22.63 -7.93 -14.24
C VAL A 386 -21.30 -8.53 -13.82
N TRP A 387 -21.33 -9.45 -12.85
CA TRP A 387 -20.15 -10.17 -12.41
C TRP A 387 -20.20 -11.63 -12.82
N LEU A 388 -21.34 -12.31 -12.60
CA LEU A 388 -21.48 -13.69 -13.06
C LEU A 388 -21.71 -13.70 -14.58
N PRO A 389 -21.11 -14.64 -15.34
CA PRO A 389 -21.48 -14.82 -16.72
C PRO A 389 -22.97 -15.16 -16.83
N GLY A 390 -23.65 -14.50 -17.77
CA GLY A 390 -25.06 -14.67 -18.06
C GLY A 390 -25.32 -14.78 -19.57
N PRO A 391 -26.60 -14.80 -19.99
CA PRO A 391 -26.98 -15.01 -21.39
C PRO A 391 -26.44 -13.96 -22.36
N ASN A 392 -26.15 -12.74 -21.88
CA ASN A 392 -25.67 -11.63 -22.70
C ASN A 392 -24.16 -11.38 -22.57
N THR A 393 -23.46 -12.24 -21.83
CA THR A 393 -22.03 -12.10 -21.62
C THR A 393 -21.28 -12.45 -22.92
N PRO A 394 -20.45 -11.54 -23.47
CA PRO A 394 -19.68 -11.83 -24.67
C PRO A 394 -18.78 -13.06 -24.49
N LEU A 395 -18.56 -13.82 -25.57
CA LEU A 395 -17.79 -15.07 -25.52
C LEU A 395 -16.39 -14.89 -24.92
N GLU A 396 -15.71 -13.80 -25.28
CA GLU A 396 -14.39 -13.43 -24.76
C GLU A 396 -14.39 -13.04 -23.27
N GLN A 397 -15.57 -12.76 -22.71
CA GLN A 397 -15.77 -12.46 -21.30
C GLN A 397 -16.38 -13.64 -20.53
N MET A 398 -16.64 -14.79 -21.15
CA MET A 398 -17.25 -15.94 -20.46
C MET A 398 -16.31 -16.54 -19.40
N TYR A 399 -15.00 -16.52 -19.64
CA TYR A 399 -14.01 -17.11 -18.74
C TYR A 399 -13.59 -16.14 -17.61
N PRO A 400 -13.41 -16.60 -16.36
CA PRO A 400 -13.82 -17.91 -15.88
C PRO A 400 -15.34 -18.00 -15.78
N ALA A 401 -15.89 -19.19 -16.00
CA ALA A 401 -17.33 -19.43 -15.91
C ALA A 401 -17.76 -19.49 -14.44
N ASN A 402 -16.93 -20.09 -13.58
CA ASN A 402 -17.19 -20.27 -12.16
C ASN A 402 -16.86 -19.01 -11.32
N ARG A 403 -17.25 -17.82 -11.77
CA ARG A 403 -17.07 -16.56 -11.01
C ARG A 403 -17.81 -16.54 -9.67
N LYS A 404 -18.78 -17.44 -9.48
CA LYS A 404 -19.44 -17.65 -8.19
C LYS A 404 -18.45 -18.10 -7.10
N ALA A 405 -17.36 -18.77 -7.46
CA ALA A 405 -16.30 -19.13 -6.52
C ALA A 405 -15.73 -17.91 -5.78
N THR A 406 -15.81 -16.70 -6.34
CA THR A 406 -15.32 -15.50 -5.65
C THR A 406 -16.25 -15.06 -4.52
N ASP A 407 -17.58 -15.25 -4.62
CA ASP A 407 -18.53 -15.07 -3.49
C ASP A 407 -18.32 -16.17 -2.44
N GLU A 408 -18.18 -17.42 -2.88
CA GLU A 408 -17.98 -18.57 -2.00
C GLU A 408 -16.65 -18.51 -1.24
N ALA A 409 -15.68 -17.73 -1.74
CA ALA A 409 -14.41 -17.50 -1.09
C ALA A 409 -14.50 -16.52 0.09
N VAL A 410 -15.45 -15.58 0.07
CA VAL A 410 -15.54 -14.47 1.03
C VAL A 410 -15.58 -14.93 2.50
N PRO A 411 -16.31 -15.98 2.90
CA PRO A 411 -16.34 -16.43 4.30
C PRO A 411 -14.98 -16.90 4.85
N PHE A 412 -14.00 -17.18 3.99
CA PHE A 412 -12.70 -17.75 4.34
C PHE A 412 -11.56 -16.74 4.25
N VAL A 413 -11.85 -15.49 3.92
CA VAL A 413 -10.81 -14.49 3.72
C VAL A 413 -10.15 -14.07 5.03
N LYS A 414 -8.84 -13.81 4.96
CA LYS A 414 -8.04 -13.21 6.02
C LYS A 414 -7.41 -11.93 5.50
N PHE A 415 -7.66 -10.83 6.20
CA PHE A 415 -6.94 -9.59 6.00
C PHE A 415 -5.63 -9.64 6.79
N ASP A 416 -4.61 -8.97 6.28
CA ASP A 416 -3.34 -8.80 6.98
C ASP A 416 -3.51 -7.87 8.19
N VAL A 417 -2.49 -7.79 9.03
CA VAL A 417 -2.43 -6.91 10.19
C VAL A 417 -2.55 -5.46 9.72
N THR A 418 -3.43 -4.71 10.39
CA THR A 418 -3.79 -3.35 9.98
C THR A 418 -3.17 -2.26 10.85
N ALA A 419 -2.45 -2.67 11.91
CA ALA A 419 -1.81 -1.74 12.83
C ALA A 419 -0.88 -0.77 12.09
N GLU A 420 -0.93 0.50 12.48
CA GLU A 420 -0.23 1.57 11.75
C GLU A 420 1.28 1.36 11.63
N TYR A 421 1.91 0.80 12.66
CA TYR A 421 3.35 0.54 12.69
C TYR A 421 3.74 -0.79 12.02
N TRP A 422 2.77 -1.58 11.57
CA TRP A 422 3.00 -2.90 10.98
C TRP A 422 3.91 -2.89 9.74
N PRO A 423 3.85 -1.91 8.81
CA PRO A 423 4.74 -1.90 7.65
C PRO A 423 6.23 -1.92 8.00
N GLU A 424 6.62 -1.28 9.10
CA GLU A 424 8.02 -1.29 9.57
C GLU A 424 8.45 -2.67 10.09
N VAL A 425 7.57 -3.33 10.84
CA VAL A 425 7.80 -4.68 11.40
C VAL A 425 7.82 -5.72 10.26
N THR A 426 6.84 -5.65 9.36
CA THR A 426 6.70 -6.58 8.24
C THR A 426 7.82 -6.47 7.22
N SER A 427 8.40 -5.28 7.01
CA SER A 427 9.58 -5.13 6.14
C SER A 427 10.77 -5.99 6.61
N LEU A 428 11.02 -6.04 7.93
CA LEU A 428 12.06 -6.89 8.51
C LEU A 428 11.73 -8.38 8.37
N ILE A 429 10.48 -8.75 8.66
CA ILE A 429 10.01 -10.13 8.58
C ILE A 429 10.11 -10.65 7.13
N ASN A 430 9.62 -9.88 6.16
CA ASN A 430 9.61 -10.26 4.75
C ASN A 430 11.02 -10.46 4.20
N GLY A 431 11.99 -9.62 4.57
CA GLY A 431 13.38 -9.82 4.17
C GLY A 431 13.96 -11.18 4.62
N ARG A 432 13.52 -11.68 5.79
CA ARG A 432 13.89 -13.02 6.28
C ARG A 432 13.11 -14.13 5.59
N ARG A 433 11.80 -13.94 5.35
CA ARG A 433 10.97 -14.89 4.58
C ARG A 433 11.52 -15.10 3.17
N ASP A 434 11.92 -14.02 2.50
CA ASP A 434 12.52 -14.08 1.16
C ASP A 434 13.83 -14.87 1.14
N SER A 435 14.60 -14.83 2.23
CA SER A 435 15.81 -15.65 2.37
C SER A 435 15.49 -17.15 2.39
N VAL A 436 14.33 -17.56 2.92
CA VAL A 436 13.85 -18.95 2.85
C VAL A 436 13.47 -19.30 1.42
N TYR A 437 12.65 -18.48 0.77
CA TYR A 437 12.15 -18.75 -0.58
C TYR A 437 13.26 -18.86 -1.62
N ASN A 438 14.36 -18.14 -1.40
CA ASN A 438 15.55 -18.18 -2.26
C ASN A 438 16.59 -19.24 -1.83
N GLY A 439 16.30 -20.04 -0.80
CA GLY A 439 17.20 -21.09 -0.32
C GLY A 439 18.49 -20.58 0.35
N LEU A 440 18.51 -19.31 0.78
CA LEU A 440 19.65 -18.68 1.44
C LEU A 440 19.75 -19.03 2.93
N MET A 441 18.62 -19.35 3.56
CA MET A 441 18.53 -19.75 4.96
C MET A 441 17.54 -20.91 5.13
N THR A 442 17.75 -21.71 6.16
CA THR A 442 16.74 -22.70 6.57
C THR A 442 15.49 -22.00 7.14
N PRO A 443 14.28 -22.58 7.00
CA PRO A 443 13.07 -22.03 7.62
C PRO A 443 13.24 -21.70 9.11
N LYS A 444 13.80 -22.64 9.89
CA LYS A 444 14.03 -22.45 11.33
C LYS A 444 14.92 -21.25 11.62
N GLU A 445 16.05 -21.13 10.92
CA GLU A 445 17.00 -20.03 11.14
C GLU A 445 16.37 -18.67 10.77
N ALA A 446 15.78 -18.59 9.57
CA ALA A 446 15.21 -17.35 9.06
C ALA A 446 14.04 -16.86 9.91
N LEU A 447 13.11 -17.75 10.28
CA LEU A 447 11.92 -17.38 11.06
C LEU A 447 12.26 -17.05 12.51
N THR A 448 13.30 -17.68 13.09
CA THR A 448 13.83 -17.28 14.40
C THR A 448 14.39 -15.86 14.35
N LYS A 449 15.21 -15.54 13.34
CA LYS A 449 15.72 -14.17 13.13
C LYS A 449 14.59 -13.17 12.88
N ALA A 450 13.62 -13.53 12.03
CA ALA A 450 12.45 -12.71 11.73
C ALA A 450 11.66 -12.36 12.99
N THR A 451 11.41 -13.37 13.84
CA THR A 451 10.67 -13.17 15.09
C THR A 451 11.45 -12.27 16.05
N ASN A 452 12.74 -12.53 16.27
CA ASN A 452 13.53 -11.76 17.23
C ASN A 452 13.71 -10.29 16.79
N GLU A 453 14.07 -10.07 15.52
CA GLU A 453 14.28 -8.73 14.97
C GLU A 453 12.95 -7.96 14.87
N GLY A 454 11.90 -8.62 14.40
CA GLY A 454 10.56 -8.04 14.30
C GLY A 454 9.96 -7.71 15.67
N GLN A 455 10.10 -8.61 16.66
CA GLN A 455 9.59 -8.40 18.01
C GLN A 455 10.31 -7.23 18.69
N LEU A 456 11.64 -7.16 18.57
CA LEU A 456 12.41 -6.04 19.10
C LEU A 456 11.93 -4.70 18.51
N ARG A 457 11.74 -4.64 17.19
CA ARG A 457 11.25 -3.42 16.53
C ARG A 457 9.82 -3.08 16.94
N MET A 458 8.94 -4.08 17.04
CA MET A 458 7.57 -3.90 17.48
C MET A 458 7.50 -3.39 18.93
N ASP A 459 8.29 -3.96 19.84
CA ASP A 459 8.38 -3.51 21.24
C ASP A 459 8.87 -2.06 21.34
N GLN A 460 9.78 -1.63 20.46
CA GLN A 460 10.22 -0.23 20.38
C GLN A 460 9.08 0.69 19.93
N LEU A 461 8.39 0.34 18.85
CA LEU A 461 7.27 1.11 18.29
C LEU A 461 6.11 1.25 19.29
N LEU A 462 5.80 0.19 20.03
CA LEU A 462 4.80 0.20 21.11
C LEU A 462 5.20 1.11 22.28
N ARG A 463 6.50 1.17 22.62
CA ARG A 463 7.01 2.14 23.62
C ARG A 463 6.93 3.59 23.12
N GLU A 464 7.06 3.79 21.82
CA GLU A 464 7.02 5.10 21.17
C GLU A 464 5.60 5.67 21.05
N GLU A 465 4.58 4.83 20.96
CA GLU A 465 3.19 5.25 20.78
C GLU A 465 2.67 6.13 21.93
N ASN A 466 3.10 5.86 23.17
CA ASN A 466 2.60 6.50 24.39
C ASN A 466 3.52 7.59 24.97
N LEU A 467 4.38 8.20 24.15
CA LEU A 467 5.28 9.26 24.61
C LEU A 467 4.52 10.57 24.90
N PRO A 468 4.89 11.32 25.96
CA PRO A 468 4.26 12.60 26.28
C PRO A 468 4.58 13.66 25.21
N PRO A 469 3.73 14.69 25.03
CA PRO A 469 4.00 15.76 24.07
C PRO A 469 5.28 16.54 24.42
N PHE A 470 5.98 17.02 23.40
CA PHE A 470 7.21 17.78 23.53
C PHE A 470 6.92 19.18 24.11
N PRO A 471 7.62 19.60 25.17
CA PRO A 471 7.41 20.91 25.77
C PRO A 471 8.08 22.02 24.92
N TRP A 472 7.41 22.46 23.86
CA TRP A 472 7.91 23.48 22.93
C TRP A 472 8.49 24.74 23.60
N PRO A 473 7.89 25.32 24.66
CA PRO A 473 8.47 26.47 25.33
C PRO A 473 9.87 26.20 25.91
N LEU A 474 10.08 25.01 26.49
CA LEU A 474 11.38 24.60 27.02
C LEU A 474 12.38 24.32 25.90
N GLY A 475 11.93 23.68 24.81
CA GLY A 475 12.77 23.45 23.64
C GLY A 475 13.25 24.74 23.00
N ILE A 476 12.37 25.71 22.80
CA ILE A 476 12.70 27.04 22.25
C ILE A 476 13.66 27.79 23.18
N ALA A 477 13.38 27.80 24.49
CA ALA A 477 14.29 28.42 25.47
C ALA A 477 15.69 27.77 25.42
N GLY A 478 15.76 26.43 25.35
CA GLY A 478 16.99 25.69 25.18
C GLY A 478 17.75 26.06 23.89
N ALA A 479 17.05 26.15 22.76
CA ALA A 479 17.64 26.58 21.49
C ALA A 479 18.22 27.99 21.58
N VAL A 480 17.46 28.94 22.14
CA VAL A 480 17.92 30.33 22.32
C VAL A 480 19.16 30.39 23.21
N ILE A 481 19.21 29.59 24.28
CA ILE A 481 20.39 29.49 25.15
C ILE A 481 21.59 28.93 24.39
N ILE A 482 21.42 27.84 23.64
CA ILE A 482 22.52 27.23 22.87
C ILE A 482 23.07 28.20 21.82
N ILE A 483 22.18 28.85 21.07
CA ILE A 483 22.56 29.89 20.09
C ILE A 483 23.25 31.05 20.80
N GLY A 484 22.70 31.52 21.92
CA GLY A 484 23.26 32.60 22.72
C GLY A 484 24.64 32.27 23.27
N LEU A 485 24.87 31.04 23.73
CA LEU A 485 26.16 30.55 24.20
C LEU A 485 27.17 30.39 23.06
N ALA A 486 26.75 29.89 21.89
CA ALA A 486 27.60 29.78 20.71
C ALA A 486 28.06 31.18 20.24
N LEU A 487 27.14 32.12 20.14
CA LEU A 487 27.45 33.52 19.84
C LEU A 487 28.35 34.11 20.93
N ALA A 488 28.01 33.93 22.21
CA ALA A 488 28.84 34.42 23.31
C ALA A 488 30.25 33.86 23.26
N ALA A 489 30.46 32.58 22.93
CA ALA A 489 31.78 31.97 22.78
C ALA A 489 32.60 32.60 21.65
N ILE A 490 31.95 33.00 20.55
CA ILE A 490 32.58 33.76 19.47
C ILE A 490 33.00 35.16 19.95
N TYR A 491 32.16 35.83 20.73
CA TYR A 491 32.39 37.22 21.20
C TYR A 491 33.19 37.33 22.50
N TRP A 492 33.32 36.26 23.28
CA TRP A 492 33.95 36.26 24.61
C TRP A 492 35.44 36.61 24.59
N PRO A 493 36.25 36.14 23.62
CA PRO A 493 37.66 36.50 23.52
C PRO A 493 37.87 38.02 23.36
N GLU A 494 36.95 38.72 22.70
CA GLU A 494 37.05 40.17 22.49
C GLU A 494 36.79 41.01 23.75
N ARG A 495 36.07 40.47 24.73
CA ARG A 495 35.77 41.20 25.98
C ARG A 495 37.01 41.48 26.84
N LYS A 496 38.09 40.72 26.65
CA LYS A 496 39.36 40.91 27.38
C LYS A 496 40.25 41.99 26.78
N VAL A 497 39.91 42.51 25.60
CA VAL A 497 40.70 43.55 24.90
C VAL A 497 40.22 44.94 25.33
N LYS A 498 41.13 45.77 25.87
CA LYS A 498 40.82 47.17 26.21
C LYS A 498 40.83 48.04 24.95
N TYR A 499 39.66 48.35 24.42
CA TYR A 499 39.51 49.24 23.26
C TYR A 499 39.44 50.72 23.66
N THR A 500 40.14 51.57 22.90
CA THR A 500 39.95 53.04 22.91
C THR A 500 38.56 53.42 22.38
N SER A 501 38.08 54.63 22.67
CA SER A 501 36.77 55.11 22.16
C SER A 501 36.63 55.05 20.64
N ARG A 502 37.74 55.27 19.92
CA ARG A 502 37.80 55.14 18.46
C ARG A 502 37.63 53.69 18.01
N GLN A 503 38.40 52.76 18.59
CA GLN A 503 38.30 51.34 18.29
C GLN A 503 36.92 50.76 18.63
N LYS A 504 36.26 51.24 19.70
CA LYS A 504 34.86 50.89 20.00
C LYS A 504 33.87 51.36 18.93
N LYS A 505 34.17 52.46 18.24
CA LYS A 505 33.32 52.98 17.15
C LYS A 505 33.55 52.19 15.86
N GLU A 506 34.81 51.86 15.57
CA GLU A 506 35.21 51.01 14.43
C GLU A 506 34.69 49.57 14.57
N SER A 507 34.82 48.95 15.75
CA SER A 507 34.27 47.61 16.04
C SER A 507 32.75 47.55 15.87
N ARG A 508 32.01 48.56 16.36
CA ARG A 508 30.55 48.66 16.14
C ARG A 508 30.19 48.81 14.66
N ALA A 509 30.99 49.50 13.86
CA ALA A 509 30.78 49.59 12.42
C ALA A 509 31.05 48.23 11.74
N ALA A 510 32.15 47.55 12.10
CA ALA A 510 32.47 46.21 11.60
C ALA A 510 31.35 45.21 11.88
N TYR A 511 30.77 45.22 13.09
CA TYR A 511 29.63 44.35 13.43
C TYR A 511 28.36 44.64 12.63
N LYS A 512 28.11 45.90 12.28
CA LYS A 512 27.00 46.24 11.38
C LYS A 512 27.24 45.76 9.95
N PHE A 513 28.48 45.73 9.48
CA PHE A 513 28.84 45.15 8.19
C PHE A 513 28.76 43.62 8.19
N LEU A 514 29.11 42.98 9.31
CA LEU A 514 29.02 41.53 9.49
C LEU A 514 27.60 41.03 9.77
N SER A 515 26.70 41.88 10.29
CA SER A 515 25.38 41.45 10.75
C SER A 515 24.52 40.76 9.68
N PRO A 516 24.50 41.15 8.39
CA PRO A 516 23.73 40.40 7.39
C PRO A 516 24.23 38.96 7.22
N TRP A 517 25.56 38.76 7.23
CA TRP A 517 26.16 37.42 7.15
C TRP A 517 25.91 36.62 8.42
N LEU A 518 26.06 37.23 9.61
CA LEU A 518 25.81 36.57 10.89
C LEU A 518 24.34 36.18 11.07
N ILE A 519 23.41 37.03 10.62
CA ILE A 519 21.98 36.71 10.60
C ILE A 519 21.74 35.54 9.65
N GLY A 520 22.29 35.60 8.43
CA GLY A 520 22.18 34.50 7.47
C GLY A 520 22.73 33.17 8.02
N PHE A 521 23.93 33.19 8.61
CA PHE A 521 24.53 32.03 9.26
C PHE A 521 23.67 31.52 10.42
N THR A 522 23.19 32.41 11.28
CA THR A 522 22.38 32.01 12.44
C THR A 522 21.05 31.41 12.02
N VAL A 523 20.38 31.99 11.03
CA VAL A 523 19.04 31.55 10.58
C VAL A 523 19.12 30.30 9.71
N PHE A 524 20.10 30.20 8.81
CA PHE A 524 20.13 29.15 7.79
C PHE A 524 21.16 28.03 8.07
N VAL A 525 22.10 28.23 8.99
CA VAL A 525 23.08 27.21 9.36
C VAL A 525 22.90 26.80 10.82
N LEU A 526 23.13 27.71 11.77
CA LEU A 526 23.10 27.39 13.20
C LEU A 526 21.69 27.01 13.68
N GLY A 527 20.67 27.73 13.23
CA GLY A 527 19.27 27.49 13.59
C GLY A 527 18.82 26.07 13.23
N PRO A 528 18.93 25.63 11.96
CA PRO A 528 18.64 24.26 11.56
C PRO A 528 19.49 23.22 12.30
N MET A 529 20.76 23.51 12.61
CA MET A 529 21.60 22.59 13.40
C MET A 529 21.07 22.41 14.83
N VAL A 530 20.70 23.50 15.50
CA VAL A 530 20.13 23.45 16.86
C VAL A 530 18.75 22.80 16.84
N LEU A 531 17.92 23.10 15.85
CA LEU A 531 16.65 22.42 15.64
C LEU A 531 16.84 20.92 15.41
N SER A 532 17.84 20.50 14.63
CA SER A 532 18.16 19.08 14.42
C SER A 532 18.59 18.40 15.71
N LEU A 533 19.35 19.09 16.56
CA LEU A 533 19.72 18.60 17.88
C LEU A 533 18.48 18.44 18.78
N LEU A 534 17.55 19.40 18.77
CA LEU A 534 16.28 19.25 19.49
C LEU A 534 15.44 18.10 18.92
N MET A 535 15.35 17.99 17.59
CA MET A 535 14.66 16.90 16.89
C MET A 535 15.24 15.54 17.27
N SER A 536 16.54 15.46 17.53
CA SER A 536 17.17 14.22 18.02
C SER A 536 16.69 13.76 19.40
N THR A 537 15.93 14.59 20.13
CA THR A 537 15.36 14.24 21.46
C THR A 537 13.85 13.98 21.44
N MET A 538 13.22 14.06 20.27
CA MET A 538 11.79 13.83 20.09
C MET A 538 11.54 12.63 19.16
N ASN A 539 10.35 12.05 19.28
CA ASN A 539 9.74 11.25 18.24
C ASN A 539 8.81 12.18 17.46
N TRP A 540 9.19 12.53 16.23
CA TRP A 540 8.42 13.48 15.43
C TRP A 540 8.52 13.16 13.94
N ASP A 541 7.38 12.81 13.35
CA ASP A 541 7.20 12.53 11.92
C ASP A 541 6.76 13.78 11.13
N MET A 542 6.74 14.96 11.76
CA MET A 542 6.21 16.23 11.25
C MET A 542 4.71 16.26 10.94
N ILE A 543 3.99 15.16 11.14
CA ILE A 543 2.55 15.06 10.91
C ILE A 543 1.80 15.00 12.24
N ARG A 544 2.34 14.25 13.20
CA ARG A 544 1.85 14.14 14.57
C ARG A 544 2.45 15.25 15.44
N GLU A 545 1.81 15.47 16.59
CA GLU A 545 2.42 16.28 17.64
C GLU A 545 3.77 15.68 18.04
N ALA A 546 4.80 16.51 18.12
CA ALA A 546 6.14 16.07 18.53
C ALA A 546 6.05 15.47 19.93
N GLN A 547 6.59 14.27 20.13
CA GLN A 547 6.58 13.59 21.42
C GLN A 547 7.98 13.61 22.05
N TRP A 548 8.07 13.89 23.36
CA TRP A 548 9.34 13.91 24.08
C TRP A 548 9.86 12.49 24.33
N ARG A 549 11.03 12.20 23.74
CA ARG A 549 11.75 10.92 23.90
C ARG A 549 13.03 11.07 24.73
N GLY A 550 13.47 12.30 24.99
CA GLY A 550 14.70 12.61 25.70
C GLY A 550 15.92 11.97 25.00
N GLY A 551 16.75 11.24 25.76
CA GLY A 551 17.90 10.51 25.22
C GLY A 551 17.56 9.19 24.52
N GLY A 552 16.28 8.83 24.37
CA GLY A 552 15.86 7.52 23.87
C GLY A 552 16.38 7.19 22.47
N ASN A 553 16.40 8.16 21.55
CA ASN A 553 16.97 7.98 20.21
C ASN A 553 18.46 7.57 20.25
N PHE A 554 19.24 8.17 21.16
CA PHE A 554 20.66 7.82 21.33
C PHE A 554 20.85 6.47 22.00
N ARG A 555 20.06 6.18 23.04
CA ARG A 555 20.10 4.86 23.69
C ARG A 555 19.80 3.76 22.67
N GLU A 556 18.74 3.91 21.89
CA GLU A 556 18.36 2.95 20.84
C GLU A 556 19.49 2.78 19.82
N ALA A 557 19.99 3.90 19.26
CA ALA A 557 21.06 3.86 18.26
C ALA A 557 22.33 3.16 18.79
N PHE A 558 22.75 3.44 20.03
CA PHE A 558 24.00 2.88 20.57
C PHE A 558 23.86 1.46 21.11
N THR A 559 22.66 1.03 21.53
CA THR A 559 22.48 -0.21 22.31
C THR A 559 21.52 -1.22 21.70
N GLU A 560 20.51 -0.78 20.94
CA GLU A 560 19.44 -1.66 20.43
C GLU A 560 19.51 -1.84 18.91
N ASP A 561 19.94 -0.84 18.13
CA ASP A 561 20.06 -0.95 16.67
C ASP A 561 21.39 -1.59 16.25
N PRO A 562 21.39 -2.84 15.75
CA PRO A 562 22.62 -3.49 15.30
C PRO A 562 23.22 -2.82 14.06
N ARG A 563 22.44 -2.05 13.30
CA ARG A 563 22.90 -1.39 12.06
C ARG A 563 23.69 -0.12 12.34
N PHE A 564 23.52 0.50 13.50
CA PHE A 564 24.18 1.77 13.83
C PHE A 564 25.70 1.67 13.73
N TRP A 565 26.29 0.70 14.44
CA TRP A 565 27.74 0.49 14.45
C TRP A 565 28.29 0.07 13.09
N THR A 566 27.55 -0.76 12.36
CA THR A 566 27.91 -1.14 10.99
C THR A 566 27.90 0.06 10.05
N SER A 567 26.85 0.88 10.09
CA SER A 567 26.73 2.11 9.28
C SER A 567 27.84 3.11 9.61
N LEU A 568 28.11 3.33 10.90
CA LEU A 568 29.18 4.21 11.35
C LEU A 568 30.55 3.72 10.87
N ARG A 569 30.83 2.42 10.97
CA ARG A 569 32.07 1.82 10.47
C ARG A 569 32.21 1.99 8.97
N VAL A 570 31.18 1.68 8.19
CA VAL A 570 31.19 1.81 6.72
C VAL A 570 31.40 3.27 6.31
N THR A 571 30.66 4.20 6.91
CA THR A 571 30.77 5.63 6.64
C THR A 571 32.15 6.17 7.00
N THR A 572 32.68 5.80 8.17
CA THR A 572 34.03 6.20 8.59
C THR A 572 35.10 5.64 7.66
N THR A 573 34.95 4.39 7.22
CA THR A 573 35.86 3.77 6.24
C THR A 573 35.81 4.52 4.91
N PHE A 574 34.62 4.85 4.41
CA PHE A 574 34.48 5.60 3.17
C PHE A 574 35.09 7.00 3.28
N ALA A 575 34.86 7.72 4.38
CA ALA A 575 35.36 9.08 4.58
C ALA A 575 36.88 9.13 4.78
N LEU A 576 37.47 8.19 5.53
CA LEU A 576 38.91 8.21 5.83
C LEU A 576 39.77 7.49 4.79
N VAL A 577 39.19 6.54 4.04
CA VAL A 577 39.93 5.73 3.08
C VAL A 577 39.46 6.01 1.65
N GLY A 578 38.15 5.88 1.40
CA GLY A 578 37.59 6.06 0.06
C GLY A 578 37.79 7.47 -0.49
N THR A 579 37.46 8.50 0.29
CA THR A 579 37.56 9.90 -0.14
C THR A 579 39.02 10.33 -0.43
N PRO A 580 40.01 10.10 0.46
CA PRO A 580 41.39 10.49 0.16
C PRO A 580 41.98 9.73 -1.02
N ILE A 581 41.71 8.43 -1.16
CA ILE A 581 42.17 7.65 -2.33
C ILE A 581 41.56 8.21 -3.62
N GLY A 582 40.26 8.53 -3.62
CA GLY A 582 39.60 9.15 -4.77
C GLY A 582 40.23 10.48 -5.17
N ILE A 583 40.53 11.34 -4.20
CA ILE A 583 41.21 12.62 -4.43
C ILE A 583 42.62 12.39 -4.97
N LEU A 584 43.40 11.47 -4.38
CA LEU A 584 44.74 11.12 -4.85
C LEU A 584 44.73 10.60 -6.29
N PHE A 585 43.79 9.71 -6.61
CA PHE A 585 43.65 9.17 -7.96
C PHE A 585 43.24 10.23 -8.98
N ALA A 586 42.27 11.10 -8.63
CA ALA A 586 41.89 12.22 -9.47
C ALA A 586 43.06 13.19 -9.71
N LEU A 587 43.85 13.47 -8.68
CA LEU A 587 45.07 14.29 -8.79
C LEU A 587 46.12 13.62 -9.69
N LEU A 588 46.38 12.33 -9.52
CA LEU A 588 47.31 11.57 -10.38
C LEU A 588 46.87 11.58 -11.84
N LEU A 589 45.57 11.39 -12.10
CA LEU A 589 45.03 11.40 -13.46
C LEU A 589 45.12 12.80 -14.09
N ALA A 590 44.83 13.85 -13.31
CA ALA A 590 45.01 15.23 -13.74
C ALA A 590 46.49 15.55 -14.05
N LEU A 591 47.43 15.06 -13.23
CA LEU A 591 48.86 15.20 -13.48
C LEU A 591 49.31 14.46 -14.75
N LEU A 592 48.80 13.26 -15.01
CA LEU A 592 49.09 12.49 -16.22
C LEU A 592 48.57 13.18 -17.49
N LEU A 593 47.34 13.69 -17.45
CA LEU A 593 46.74 14.43 -18.58
C LEU A 593 47.41 15.79 -18.84
N ASN A 594 48.04 16.37 -17.83
CA ASN A 594 48.77 17.63 -17.94
C ASN A 594 50.24 17.43 -18.38
N GLN A 595 50.67 16.21 -18.70
CA GLN A 595 52.00 16.00 -19.27
C GLN A 595 52.03 16.37 -20.75
N LYS A 596 53.03 17.15 -21.16
CA LYS A 596 53.27 17.47 -22.56
C LYS A 596 53.64 16.19 -23.32
N VAL A 597 52.70 15.66 -24.09
CA VAL A 597 52.98 14.61 -25.07
C VAL A 597 53.97 15.19 -26.09
N ARG A 598 55.15 14.58 -26.23
CA ARG A 598 56.07 14.91 -27.33
C ARG A 598 55.37 14.51 -28.64
N GLY A 599 54.95 15.51 -29.41
CA GLY A 599 54.46 15.35 -30.78
C GLY A 599 55.55 14.93 -31.74
#